data_AF-E3KTA3-F1
#
_entry.id   AF-E3KTA3-F1
#
_cell.length_a   1.000
_cell.length_b   1.000
_cell.length_c   1.000
_cell.angle_alpha   90.00
_cell.angle_beta   90.00
_cell.angle_gamma   90.00
#
_symmetry.space_group_name_H-M   'P 1'
#
loop_
_entity.id
_entity.type
_entity.pdbx_description
1 polymer ?
#
loop_
_entity_poly.entity_id
_entity_poly.type
_entity_poly.pdbx_seq_one_letter_code
_entity_poly.pdbx_strand_id
1 'polypeptide(L)'
;MGLFNSIRWQRLTWYPNTRLYPTVPFDKATDKPTRHPTPAEVQKACKFADRNFYLMNAGRPVLLDPRNPESVIAIMDFTPWNRLTETDKANLEFVSTFLHQTKEFVNPVSSSTRSWGA
;
A
#
# COMPACT_ATOMS: atom_id res chain seq x y z
N MET A 1 -21.73 -13.93 14.23
CA MET A 1 -21.68 -14.49 12.85
C MET A 1 -22.27 -13.48 11.87
N GLY A 2 -21.63 -13.32 10.71
CA GLY A 2 -22.20 -12.60 9.55
C GLY A 2 -21.53 -11.26 9.20
N LEU A 3 -20.65 -11.27 8.18
CA LEU A 3 -20.54 -10.23 7.12
C LEU A 3 -19.42 -10.51 6.08
N PHE A 4 -18.59 -11.54 6.24
CA PHE A 4 -17.43 -11.79 5.35
C PHE A 4 -17.57 -13.01 4.42
N ASN A 5 -18.78 -13.35 3.97
CA ASN A 5 -18.96 -14.49 3.06
C ASN A 5 -18.63 -14.17 1.59
N SER A 6 -18.25 -12.94 1.25
CA SER A 6 -17.85 -12.60 -0.12
C SER A 6 -16.34 -12.80 -0.29
N ILE A 7 -15.95 -13.85 -1.01
CA ILE A 7 -14.61 -13.94 -1.60
C ILE A 7 -14.51 -12.88 -2.70
N ARG A 8 -13.48 -12.05 -2.66
CA ARG A 8 -13.22 -11.06 -3.70
C ARG A 8 -11.93 -11.43 -4.43
N TRP A 9 -12.10 -11.98 -5.61
CA TRP A 9 -11.01 -12.25 -6.53
C TRP A 9 -10.50 -10.94 -7.11
N GLN A 10 -9.22 -10.66 -6.94
CA GLN A 10 -8.56 -9.47 -7.48
C GLN A 10 -7.30 -9.90 -8.23
N ARG A 11 -7.26 -9.57 -9.52
CA ARG A 11 -6.06 -9.76 -10.32
C ARG A 11 -5.12 -8.59 -10.08
N LEU A 12 -3.88 -8.87 -9.69
CA LEU A 12 -2.90 -7.81 -9.48
C LEU A 12 -2.61 -7.12 -10.82
N THR A 13 -2.91 -5.83 -10.91
CA THR A 13 -2.59 -5.02 -12.09
C THR A 13 -1.39 -4.16 -11.77
N TRP A 14 -0.27 -4.41 -12.47
CA TRP A 14 0.90 -3.55 -12.39
C TRP A 14 0.77 -2.42 -13.41
N TYR A 15 0.90 -1.18 -12.93
CA TYR A 15 0.93 0.03 -13.74
C TYR A 15 2.35 0.62 -13.84
N PRO A 16 3.24 0.08 -14.70
CA PRO A 16 4.67 0.42 -14.72
C PRO A 16 4.99 1.88 -15.06
N ASN A 17 4.09 2.56 -15.79
CA ASN A 17 4.30 3.94 -16.24
C ASN A 17 3.44 4.96 -15.47
N THR A 18 2.83 4.56 -14.36
CA THR A 18 1.95 5.47 -13.62
C THR A 18 2.71 6.14 -12.48
N ARG A 19 3.10 7.39 -12.71
CA ARG A 19 3.51 8.29 -11.64
C ARG A 19 2.25 8.95 -11.07
N LEU A 20 2.01 8.83 -9.77
CA LEU A 20 0.91 9.54 -9.09
C LEU A 20 1.06 11.07 -9.25
N TYR A 21 2.30 11.56 -9.29
CA TYR A 21 2.65 12.97 -9.46
C TYR A 21 3.51 13.18 -10.72
N PRO A 22 2.93 13.09 -11.94
CA PRO A 22 3.71 13.15 -13.17
C PRO A 22 4.27 14.56 -13.47
N THR A 23 3.70 15.59 -12.85
CA THR A 23 4.05 17.01 -13.06
C THR A 23 5.03 17.56 -12.02
N VAL A 24 5.34 16.81 -10.97
CA VAL A 24 6.35 17.21 -9.98
C VAL A 24 7.74 16.98 -10.59
N PRO A 25 8.57 18.03 -10.78
CA PRO A 25 9.89 17.87 -11.38
C PRO A 25 10.86 17.16 -10.43
N PHE A 26 11.75 16.36 -11.02
CA PHE A 26 12.79 15.62 -10.29
C PHE A 26 14.18 16.15 -10.66
N ASP A 27 15.03 16.26 -9.65
CA ASP A 27 16.47 16.39 -9.86
C ASP A 27 17.04 15.01 -10.23
N LYS A 28 17.62 14.91 -11.43
CA LYS A 28 18.19 13.66 -11.96
C LYS A 28 19.45 13.22 -11.23
N ALA A 29 20.20 14.15 -10.62
CA ALA A 29 21.45 13.83 -9.92
C ALA A 29 21.17 13.21 -8.55
N THR A 30 20.13 13.67 -7.88
CA THR A 30 19.76 13.21 -6.53
C THR A 30 18.59 12.21 -6.53
N ASP A 31 17.90 12.05 -7.66
CA ASP A 31 16.66 11.29 -7.80
C ASP A 31 15.59 11.74 -6.78
N LYS A 32 15.48 13.05 -6.56
CA LYS A 32 14.56 13.64 -5.57
C LYS A 32 13.56 14.60 -6.23
N PRO A 33 12.32 14.66 -5.72
CA PRO A 33 11.39 15.69 -6.16
C PRO A 33 11.91 17.07 -5.71
N THR A 34 11.86 18.04 -6.61
CA THR A 34 12.32 19.41 -6.37
C THR A 34 11.39 20.19 -5.45
N ARG A 35 10.13 19.76 -5.34
CA ARG A 35 9.09 20.36 -4.50
C ARG A 35 8.04 19.34 -4.07
N HIS A 36 7.25 19.70 -3.07
CA HIS A 36 6.06 18.98 -2.68
C HIS A 36 4.96 19.08 -3.76
N PRO A 37 4.07 18.08 -3.87
CA PRO A 37 2.86 18.20 -4.69
C PRO A 37 1.96 19.34 -4.20
N THR A 38 1.33 20.03 -5.14
CA THR A 38 0.28 21.02 -4.84
C THR A 38 -1.03 20.31 -4.45
N PRO A 39 -1.94 20.98 -3.73
CA PRO A 39 -3.24 20.41 -3.41
C PRO A 39 -4.02 19.91 -4.64
N ALA A 40 -3.90 20.59 -5.78
CA ALA A 40 -4.54 20.17 -7.03
C ALA A 40 -3.92 18.87 -7.61
N GLU A 41 -2.60 18.70 -7.51
CA GLU A 41 -1.91 17.47 -7.89
C GLU A 41 -2.29 16.31 -6.97
N VAL A 42 -2.40 16.54 -5.67
CA VAL A 42 -2.91 15.55 -4.69
C VAL A 42 -4.33 15.13 -5.05
N GLN A 43 -5.24 16.07 -5.30
CA GLN A 43 -6.61 15.74 -5.68
C GLN A 43 -6.67 14.91 -6.96
N LYS A 44 -5.83 15.21 -7.95
CA LYS A 44 -5.73 14.42 -9.19
C LYS A 44 -5.20 13.01 -8.92
N ALA A 45 -4.20 12.87 -8.06
CA ALA A 45 -3.66 11.57 -7.64
C ALA A 45 -4.71 10.73 -6.91
N CYS A 46 -5.49 11.32 -5.99
CA CYS A 46 -6.60 10.64 -5.33
C CYS A 46 -7.64 10.13 -6.33
N LYS A 47 -8.11 10.99 -7.26
CA LYS A 47 -9.07 10.59 -8.30
C LYS A 47 -8.53 9.47 -9.20
N PHE A 48 -7.24 9.50 -9.51
CA PHE A 48 -6.60 8.42 -10.25
C PHE A 48 -6.62 7.13 -9.42
N ALA A 49 -6.27 7.21 -8.14
CA ALA A 49 -6.21 6.07 -7.26
C ALA A 49 -7.59 5.43 -7.04
N ASP A 50 -8.61 6.23 -6.77
CA ASP A 50 -10.00 5.77 -6.57
C ASP A 50 -10.55 5.05 -7.81
N ARG A 51 -10.09 5.44 -9.01
CA ARG A 51 -10.55 4.84 -10.27
C ARG A 51 -9.81 3.56 -10.64
N ASN A 52 -8.52 3.46 -10.31
CA ASN A 52 -7.65 2.39 -10.84
C ASN A 52 -7.20 1.38 -9.78
N PHE A 53 -7.17 1.78 -8.50
CA PHE A 53 -6.81 0.88 -7.41
C PHE A 53 -8.05 0.48 -6.62
N TYR A 54 -7.99 -0.73 -6.08
CA TYR A 54 -9.03 -1.27 -5.23
C TYR A 54 -8.61 -1.15 -3.76
N LEU A 55 -9.42 -0.47 -2.96
CA LEU A 55 -9.22 -0.42 -1.51
C LEU A 55 -9.65 -1.76 -0.88
N MET A 56 -8.68 -2.49 -0.34
CA MET A 56 -8.90 -3.75 0.37
C MET A 56 -9.29 -3.48 1.82
N ASN A 57 -10.55 -3.15 2.09
CA ASN A 57 -11.05 -2.84 3.44
C ASN A 57 -12.13 -3.81 3.96
N ALA A 58 -12.60 -4.76 3.14
CA ALA A 58 -13.62 -5.73 3.50
C ALA A 58 -13.57 -7.00 2.64
N GLY A 59 -14.17 -8.07 3.15
CA GLY A 59 -14.21 -9.39 2.51
C GLY A 59 -12.90 -10.16 2.66
N ARG A 60 -12.75 -11.23 1.87
CA ARG A 60 -11.52 -12.03 1.78
C ARG A 60 -10.87 -11.80 0.40
N PRO A 61 -9.92 -10.84 0.27
CA PRO A 61 -9.23 -10.64 -0.99
C PRO A 61 -8.34 -11.84 -1.32
N VAL A 62 -8.44 -12.30 -2.56
CA VAL A 62 -7.55 -13.30 -3.13
C VAL A 62 -6.78 -12.68 -4.28
N LEU A 63 -5.46 -12.61 -4.14
CA LEU A 63 -4.55 -12.07 -5.14
C LEU A 63 -4.04 -13.20 -6.04
N LEU A 64 -4.24 -13.04 -7.35
CA LEU A 64 -3.80 -13.99 -8.37
C LEU A 64 -2.54 -13.49 -9.10
N ASP A 65 -1.68 -14.42 -9.54
CA ASP A 65 -0.53 -14.08 -10.38
C ASP A 65 -1.03 -13.61 -11.76
N PRO A 66 -0.65 -12.39 -12.20
CA PRO A 66 -1.05 -11.91 -13.51
C PRO A 66 -0.53 -12.77 -14.66
N ARG A 67 0.54 -13.56 -14.46
CA ARG A 67 1.16 -14.45 -15.45
C ARG A 67 0.60 -15.87 -15.43
N ASN A 68 0.01 -16.30 -14.32
CA ASN A 68 -0.62 -17.61 -14.19
C ASN A 68 -1.92 -17.50 -13.38
N PRO A 69 -3.09 -17.48 -14.05
CA PRO A 69 -4.40 -17.33 -13.39
C PRO A 69 -4.72 -18.40 -12.33
N GLU A 70 -4.12 -19.59 -12.45
CA GLU A 70 -4.31 -20.70 -11.50
C GLU A 70 -3.43 -20.58 -10.25
N SER A 71 -2.51 -19.61 -10.23
CA SER A 71 -1.60 -19.37 -9.11
C SER A 71 -2.15 -18.28 -8.19
N VAL A 72 -2.39 -18.64 -6.93
CA VAL A 72 -2.72 -17.70 -5.86
C VAL A 72 -1.43 -17.18 -5.24
N ILE A 73 -1.24 -15.86 -5.25
CA ILE A 73 -0.13 -15.18 -4.57
C ILE A 73 -0.41 -15.07 -3.07
N ALA A 74 -1.62 -14.61 -2.72
CA ALA A 74 -1.98 -14.36 -1.34
C ALA A 74 -3.50 -14.42 -1.12
N ILE A 75 -3.88 -14.85 0.08
CA ILE A 75 -5.24 -14.75 0.61
C ILE A 75 -5.16 -13.91 1.87
N MET A 76 -5.93 -12.83 1.92
CA MET A 76 -5.94 -11.92 3.06
C MET A 76 -7.27 -12.03 3.80
N ASP A 77 -7.20 -12.06 5.12
CA ASP A 77 -8.36 -11.94 6.00
C ASP A 77 -8.11 -10.81 7.00
N PHE A 78 -9.14 -10.02 7.27
CA PHE A 78 -9.02 -8.83 8.09
C PHE A 78 -9.73 -9.04 9.42
N THR A 79 -8.95 -9.01 10.50
CA THR A 79 -9.49 -9.02 11.86
C THR A 79 -9.68 -7.58 12.34
N PRO A 80 -10.92 -7.15 12.66
CA PRO A 80 -11.15 -5.84 13.27
C PRO A 80 -10.36 -5.68 14.58
N TRP A 81 -9.88 -4.47 14.86
CA TRP A 81 -9.08 -4.19 16.07
C TRP A 81 -9.75 -4.63 17.37
N ASN A 82 -11.06 -4.39 17.50
CA ASN A 82 -11.84 -4.78 18.67
C ASN A 82 -12.05 -6.30 18.83
N ARG A 83 -11.64 -7.10 17.83
CA ARG A 83 -11.67 -8.56 17.85
C ARG A 83 -10.29 -9.20 17.99
N LEU A 84 -9.23 -8.40 18.08
CA LEU A 84 -7.89 -8.88 18.36
C LEU A 84 -7.79 -9.32 19.82
N THR A 85 -7.12 -10.46 20.06
CA THR A 85 -6.78 -10.87 21.41
C THR A 85 -5.70 -9.96 22.00
N GLU A 86 -5.53 -9.96 23.32
CA GLU A 86 -4.42 -9.20 23.94
C GLU A 86 -3.05 -9.67 23.45
N THR A 87 -2.89 -10.97 23.17
CA THR A 87 -1.68 -11.52 22.55
C THR A 87 -1.45 -10.96 21.15
N ASP A 88 -2.50 -10.85 20.32
CA ASP A 88 -2.38 -10.27 18.98
C ASP A 88 -1.94 -8.81 19.06
N LYS A 89 -2.51 -8.04 19.99
CA LYS A 89 -2.13 -6.63 20.20
C LYS A 89 -0.67 -6.52 20.65
N ALA A 90 -0.25 -7.33 21.61
CA ALA A 90 1.14 -7.35 22.09
C ALA A 90 2.13 -7.71 20.97
N ASN A 91 1.78 -8.69 20.12
CA ASN A 91 2.60 -9.04 18.96
C ASN A 91 2.67 -7.90 17.94
N LEU A 92 1.56 -7.23 17.66
CA LEU A 92 1.54 -6.06 16.78
C LEU A 92 2.36 -4.89 17.35
N GLU A 93 2.27 -4.65 18.65
CA GLU A 93 3.08 -3.65 19.35
C GLU A 93 4.57 -3.98 19.24
N PHE A 94 4.94 -5.24 19.48
CA PHE A 94 6.31 -5.70 19.31
C PHE A 94 6.84 -5.49 17.89
N VAL A 95 6.11 -5.98 16.88
CA VAL A 95 6.54 -5.86 15.47
C VAL A 95 6.61 -4.40 15.04
N SER A 96 5.61 -3.59 15.40
CA SER A 96 5.60 -2.17 15.05
C SER A 96 6.74 -1.39 15.73
N THR A 97 7.03 -1.69 17.00
CA THR A 97 8.16 -1.11 17.73
C THR A 97 9.49 -1.51 17.12
N PHE A 98 9.67 -2.80 16.82
CA PHE A 98 10.87 -3.31 16.15
C PHE A 98 11.09 -2.65 14.78
N LEU A 99 10.06 -2.62 13.94
CA LEU A 99 10.13 -1.96 12.62
C LEU A 99 10.40 -0.46 12.75
N HIS A 100 9.89 0.19 13.79
CA HIS A 100 10.15 1.60 14.06
C HIS A 100 11.60 1.84 14.47
N GLN A 101 12.13 1.05 15.39
CA GLN A 101 13.52 1.16 15.87
C GLN A 101 14.52 0.82 14.76
N THR A 102 14.20 -0.13 13.90
CA THR A 102 15.09 -0.56 12.82
C THR A 102 15.09 0.34 11.58
N LYS A 103 14.34 1.45 11.59
CA LYS A 103 14.31 2.43 10.48
C LYS A 103 15.67 3.02 10.15
N GLU A 104 16.60 3.05 11.11
CA GLU A 104 17.96 3.52 10.88
C GLU A 104 18.84 2.51 10.12
N PHE A 105 18.50 1.21 10.19
CA PHE A 105 19.24 0.12 9.55
C PHE A 105 18.60 -0.35 8.24
N VAL A 106 17.28 -0.25 8.12
CA VAL A 106 16.57 -0.45 6.86
C VAL A 106 16.71 0.84 6.07
N ASN A 107 17.49 0.82 4.98
CA ASN A 107 17.75 1.96 4.09
C ASN A 107 16.61 2.99 4.17
N PRO A 108 16.81 4.18 4.80
CA PRO A 108 15.81 5.22 4.80
C PRO A 108 15.54 5.48 3.33
N VAL A 109 14.34 5.07 2.88
CA VAL A 109 13.92 4.95 1.47
C VAL A 109 14.95 5.61 0.55
N SER A 110 15.86 4.82 -0.03
CA SER A 110 17.07 5.34 -0.70
C SER A 110 16.79 6.38 -1.79
N SER A 111 15.52 6.51 -2.18
CA SER A 111 14.98 7.60 -2.95
C SER A 111 13.77 8.23 -2.22
N SER A 112 13.87 9.53 -1.93
CA SER A 112 12.74 10.36 -1.45
C SER A 112 11.58 10.47 -2.45
N THR A 113 11.67 9.81 -3.63
CA THR A 113 10.54 9.61 -4.53
C THR A 113 9.43 8.74 -3.91
N ARG A 114 9.75 7.83 -2.97
CA ARG A 114 8.76 6.93 -2.34
C ARG A 114 8.22 7.43 -1.00
N SER A 115 8.54 8.67 -0.60
CA SER A 115 8.08 9.28 0.67
C SER A 115 6.74 10.01 0.58
N TRP A 116 6.12 10.09 -0.60
CA TRP A 116 4.84 10.76 -0.78
C TRP A 116 3.71 9.74 -0.86
N GLY A 117 3.46 9.11 0.29
CA GLY A 117 2.31 8.28 0.57
C GLY A 117 1.75 8.69 1.93
N ALA A 118 1.16 9.87 1.99
CA ALA A 118 0.31 10.34 3.07
C ALA A 118 -0.83 11.14 2.43
#